data_AF-A0A227JCI0-F1
#
_entry.id   AF-A0A227JCI0-F1
#
_cell.length_a   1.000
_cell.length_b   1.000
_cell.length_c   1.000
_cell.angle_alpha   90.00
_cell.angle_beta   90.00
_cell.angle_gamma   90.00
#
_symmetry.space_group_name_H-M   'P 1'
#
loop_
_entity.id
_entity.type
_entity.pdbx_description
1 polymer ?
#
loop_
_entity_poly.entity_id
_entity_poly.type
_entity_poly.pdbx_seq_one_letter_code
_entity_poly.pdbx_strand_id
1 'polypeptide(L)'
;GSYADFGIPATLLANFLRENGIIPEKCDLNSILFLLTPAEDMGKIRHLVAQINRFEKFIRDDAPLSIVLPSVYEANKERYRGYTIRQLCQEMHDMYKELNVKQLQKAMFRSEYFPQMVHKPDVATRKYFRGECDYLPLKEAVGRVAAEGALPYPPGIICVITGEIWTPHVVDYFLSLEEGINRFPGFAPEIQGVYLEDVNGRTTAHCYVLKD
;
A
#
# COMPACT_ATOMS: atom_id res chain seq x y z
N GLY A 1 17.73 -11.70 5.21
CA GLY A 1 16.98 -10.55 4.68
C GLY A 1 16.00 -10.04 5.72
N SER A 2 16.50 -9.30 6.69
CA SER A 2 15.75 -8.62 7.76
C SER A 2 15.58 -7.13 7.43
N TYR A 3 14.74 -6.44 8.17
CA TYR A 3 14.69 -4.98 8.16
C TYR A 3 15.98 -4.42 8.77
N ALA A 4 16.48 -3.33 8.19
CA ALA A 4 17.53 -2.52 8.81
C ALA A 4 16.96 -1.67 9.97
N ASP A 5 17.81 -0.95 10.67
CA ASP A 5 17.37 -0.07 11.76
C ASP A 5 16.74 1.22 11.24
N PHE A 6 17.29 1.77 10.15
CA PHE A 6 16.73 2.91 9.42
C PHE A 6 16.27 2.48 8.03
N GLY A 7 15.15 3.02 7.57
CA GLY A 7 14.62 2.77 6.23
C GLY A 7 13.97 4.01 5.63
N ILE A 8 13.98 4.08 4.31
CA ILE A 8 13.34 5.14 3.53
C ILE A 8 12.26 4.46 2.68
N PRO A 9 10.97 4.58 3.06
CA PRO A 9 9.89 4.07 2.24
C PRO A 9 9.92 4.69 0.84
N ALA A 10 9.80 3.86 -0.20
CA ALA A 10 9.90 4.33 -1.58
C ALA A 10 8.77 5.31 -1.95
N THR A 11 7.63 5.27 -1.25
CA THR A 11 6.53 6.22 -1.43
C THR A 11 6.93 7.67 -1.10
N LEU A 12 7.87 7.90 -0.16
CA LEU A 12 8.33 9.26 0.13
C LEU A 12 9.16 9.83 -1.02
N LEU A 13 10.06 9.01 -1.58
CA LEU A 13 10.81 9.37 -2.79
C LEU A 13 9.87 9.56 -3.99
N ALA A 14 8.87 8.69 -4.16
CA ALA A 14 7.92 8.79 -5.24
C ALA A 14 7.11 10.10 -5.19
N ASN A 15 6.63 10.49 -4.01
CA ASN A 15 5.94 11.77 -3.83
C ASN A 15 6.87 12.97 -4.08
N PHE A 16 8.11 12.91 -3.56
CA PHE A 16 9.10 13.96 -3.82
C PHE A 16 9.36 14.15 -5.33
N LEU A 17 9.53 13.05 -6.06
CA LEU A 17 9.77 13.10 -7.50
C LEU A 17 8.56 13.65 -8.25
N ARG A 18 7.33 13.25 -7.89
CA ARG A 18 6.10 13.76 -8.51
C ARG A 18 5.96 15.28 -8.33
N GLU A 19 6.22 15.79 -7.12
CA GLU A 19 6.21 17.23 -6.85
C GLU A 19 7.30 17.99 -7.63
N ASN A 20 8.35 17.29 -8.10
CA ASN A 20 9.42 17.85 -8.92
C ASN A 20 9.33 17.43 -10.41
N GLY A 21 8.13 17.06 -10.88
CA GLY A 21 7.84 16.84 -12.31
C GLY A 21 8.34 15.51 -12.88
N ILE A 22 8.72 14.55 -12.03
CA ILE A 22 9.14 13.21 -12.42
C ILE A 22 8.10 12.21 -11.94
N ILE A 23 7.54 11.42 -12.86
CA ILE A 23 6.53 10.41 -12.53
C ILE A 23 7.18 9.02 -12.61
N PRO A 24 7.44 8.36 -11.47
CA PRO A 24 7.82 6.95 -11.46
C PRO A 24 6.65 6.08 -11.96
N GLU A 25 6.97 4.96 -12.60
CA GLU A 25 5.96 3.99 -13.04
C GLU A 25 5.27 3.33 -11.84
N LYS A 26 6.09 2.84 -10.91
CA LYS A 26 5.62 2.13 -9.72
C LYS A 26 6.55 2.40 -8.54
N CYS A 27 5.98 2.43 -7.34
CA CYS A 27 6.73 2.25 -6.11
C CYS A 27 6.08 1.16 -5.26
N ASP A 28 6.88 0.21 -4.77
CA ASP A 28 6.47 -0.73 -3.73
C ASP A 28 6.90 -0.16 -2.37
N LEU A 29 7.09 -1.01 -1.35
CA LEU A 29 7.49 -0.56 -0.02
C LEU A 29 8.90 0.08 0.00
N ASN A 30 9.88 -0.56 -0.65
CA ASN A 30 11.30 -0.18 -0.62
C ASN A 30 11.97 -0.18 -2.00
N SER A 31 11.17 -0.18 -3.07
CA SER A 31 11.64 -0.17 -4.46
C SER A 31 10.84 0.83 -5.27
N ILE A 32 11.48 1.44 -6.26
CA ILE A 32 10.89 2.39 -7.20
C ILE A 32 11.32 1.99 -8.61
N LEU A 33 10.41 2.11 -9.57
CA LEU A 33 10.59 1.66 -10.95
C LEU A 33 10.40 2.83 -11.93
N PHE A 34 11.28 2.89 -12.92
CA PHE A 34 11.16 3.77 -14.09
C PHE A 34 11.24 2.92 -15.36
N LEU A 35 10.35 3.16 -16.31
CA LEU A 35 10.39 2.51 -17.62
C LEU A 35 11.30 3.32 -18.55
N LEU A 36 12.33 2.66 -19.08
CA LEU A 36 13.22 3.24 -20.07
C LEU A 36 12.81 2.80 -21.46
N THR A 37 12.52 3.76 -22.32
CA THR A 37 12.20 3.54 -23.74
C THR A 37 13.14 4.40 -24.61
N PRO A 38 13.20 4.18 -25.93
CA PRO A 38 13.95 5.08 -26.83
C PRO A 38 13.50 6.55 -26.82
N ALA A 39 12.37 6.88 -26.19
CA ALA A 39 11.91 8.27 -25.97
C ALA A 39 12.63 8.98 -24.81
N GLU A 40 13.48 8.26 -24.07
CA GLU A 40 14.29 8.81 -22.99
C GLU A 40 15.63 9.33 -23.52
N ASP A 41 16.02 10.52 -23.06
CA ASP A 41 17.29 11.14 -23.40
C ASP A 41 18.17 11.34 -22.16
N MET A 42 19.45 11.65 -22.39
CA MET A 42 20.40 11.88 -21.31
C MET A 42 20.07 13.10 -20.45
N GLY A 43 19.28 14.06 -20.96
CA GLY A 43 18.79 15.20 -20.20
C GLY A 43 17.81 14.76 -19.12
N LYS A 44 16.82 13.94 -19.48
CA LYS A 44 15.84 13.36 -18.55
C LYS A 44 16.52 12.48 -17.49
N ILE A 45 17.45 11.61 -17.89
CA ILE A 45 18.19 10.76 -16.96
C ILE A 45 19.01 11.62 -15.97
N ARG A 46 19.72 12.65 -16.45
CA ARG A 46 20.45 13.57 -15.57
C ARG A 46 19.53 14.31 -14.61
N HIS A 47 18.35 14.74 -15.08
CA HIS A 47 17.36 15.39 -14.23
C HIS A 47 16.86 14.45 -13.11
N LEU A 48 16.56 13.19 -13.43
CA LEU A 48 16.19 12.17 -12.45
C LEU A 48 17.28 11.97 -11.39
N VAL A 49 18.52 11.74 -11.82
CA VAL A 49 19.66 11.56 -10.90
C VAL A 49 19.86 12.80 -10.02
N ALA A 50 19.72 14.00 -10.58
CA ALA A 50 19.83 15.23 -9.80
C ALA A 50 18.76 15.35 -8.71
N GLN A 51 17.50 14.96 -9.00
CA GLN A 51 16.44 14.97 -7.98
C GLN A 51 16.64 13.88 -6.92
N ILE A 52 17.10 12.68 -7.30
CA ILE A 52 17.44 11.64 -6.32
C ILE A 52 18.56 12.12 -5.38
N ASN A 53 19.63 12.73 -5.92
CA ASN A 53 20.72 13.30 -5.11
C ASN A 53 20.23 14.42 -4.18
N ARG A 54 19.28 15.25 -4.65
CA ARG A 54 18.67 16.31 -3.83
C ARG A 54 17.85 15.72 -2.68
N PHE A 55 17.06 14.67 -2.94
CA PHE A 55 16.32 13.96 -1.91
C PHE A 55 17.26 13.32 -0.88
N GLU A 56 18.34 12.68 -1.34
CA GLU A 56 19.36 12.11 -0.46
C GLU A 56 19.98 13.17 0.45
N LYS A 57 20.27 14.37 -0.08
CA LYS A 57 20.75 15.49 0.73
C LYS A 57 19.75 15.89 1.80
N PHE A 58 18.45 15.97 1.48
CA PHE A 58 17.42 16.25 2.49
C PHE A 58 17.35 15.20 3.59
N ILE A 59 17.51 13.92 3.25
CA ILE A 59 17.58 12.82 4.23
C ILE A 59 18.83 12.93 5.12
N ARG A 60 19.96 13.34 4.53
CA ARG A 60 21.23 13.51 5.25
C ARG A 60 21.20 14.68 6.23
N ASP A 61 20.63 15.79 5.80
CA ASP A 61 20.54 17.03 6.58
C ASP A 61 19.32 17.05 7.52
N ASP A 62 18.51 15.98 7.51
CA ASP A 62 17.22 15.84 8.20
C ASP A 62 16.29 17.06 8.03
N ALA A 63 16.05 17.42 6.77
CA ALA A 63 15.31 18.62 6.44
C ALA A 63 13.85 18.56 6.92
N PRO A 64 13.23 19.74 7.21
CA PRO A 64 11.81 19.81 7.57
C PRO A 64 10.92 19.23 6.47
N LEU A 65 9.91 18.46 6.86
CA LEU A 65 8.99 17.82 5.93
C LEU A 65 8.23 18.84 5.06
N SER A 66 7.94 20.02 5.59
CA SER A 66 7.33 21.14 4.85
C SER A 66 8.18 21.66 3.69
N ILE A 67 9.49 21.40 3.69
CA ILE A 67 10.41 21.75 2.60
C ILE A 67 10.54 20.60 1.60
N VAL A 68 10.53 19.36 2.09
CA VAL A 68 10.74 18.17 1.24
C VAL A 68 9.46 17.77 0.50
N LEU A 69 8.31 17.74 1.18
CA LEU A 69 7.00 17.36 0.64
C LEU A 69 5.94 18.43 0.99
N PRO A 70 6.06 19.66 0.46
CA PRO A 70 5.15 20.76 0.79
C PRO A 70 3.67 20.44 0.55
N SER A 71 3.33 19.70 -0.52
CA SER A 71 1.92 19.42 -0.83
C SER A 71 1.29 18.46 0.18
N VAL A 72 2.02 17.39 0.53
CA VAL A 72 1.59 16.44 1.59
C VAL A 72 1.50 17.14 2.95
N TYR A 73 2.49 17.99 3.27
CA TYR A 73 2.54 18.71 4.52
C TYR A 73 1.35 19.66 4.68
N GLU A 74 1.06 20.51 3.68
CA GLU A 74 -0.04 21.47 3.79
C GLU A 74 -1.41 20.79 3.83
N ALA A 75 -1.60 19.69 3.10
CA ALA A 75 -2.84 18.90 3.15
C ALA A 75 -3.07 18.22 4.53
N ASN A 76 -2.00 17.96 5.29
CA ASN A 76 -2.04 17.17 6.52
C ASN A 76 -1.30 17.87 7.68
N LYS A 77 -1.40 19.20 7.73
CA LYS A 77 -0.56 20.06 8.58
C LYS A 77 -0.65 19.75 10.06
N GLU A 78 -1.84 19.40 10.56
CA GLU A 78 -2.01 19.03 11.97
C GLU A 78 -1.28 17.74 12.33
N ARG A 79 -1.30 16.74 11.43
CA ARG A 79 -0.61 15.45 11.64
C ARG A 79 0.91 15.59 11.55
N TYR A 80 1.40 16.46 10.68
CA TYR A 80 2.83 16.54 10.33
C TYR A 80 3.54 17.80 10.86
N ARG A 81 2.90 18.57 11.74
CA ARG A 81 3.45 19.81 12.31
C ARG A 81 4.81 19.54 12.97
N GLY A 82 5.84 20.22 12.46
CA GLY A 82 7.20 20.13 13.00
C GLY A 82 7.97 18.86 12.65
N TYR A 83 7.44 17.99 11.79
CA TYR A 83 8.16 16.80 11.34
C TYR A 83 9.34 17.12 10.43
N THR A 84 10.37 16.26 10.55
CA THR A 84 11.47 16.15 9.60
C THR A 84 11.27 14.94 8.70
N ILE A 85 11.99 14.91 7.58
CA ILE A 85 11.89 13.80 6.63
C ILE A 85 12.37 12.48 7.25
N ARG A 86 13.43 12.47 8.07
CA ARG A 86 13.91 11.21 8.68
C ARG A 86 12.92 10.69 9.72
N GLN A 87 12.24 11.58 10.45
CA GLN A 87 11.21 11.17 11.40
C GLN A 87 10.09 10.40 10.70
N LEU A 88 9.55 10.95 9.60
CA LEU A 88 8.51 10.27 8.84
C LEU A 88 9.02 8.97 8.19
N CYS A 89 10.23 8.97 7.60
CA CYS A 89 10.88 7.77 7.08
C CYS A 89 10.92 6.65 8.12
N GLN A 90 11.43 6.98 9.32
CA GLN A 90 11.61 6.03 10.40
C GLN A 90 10.27 5.52 10.92
N GLU A 91 9.29 6.40 11.15
CA GLU A 91 7.98 6.00 11.66
C GLU A 91 7.26 5.02 10.72
N MET A 92 7.30 5.26 9.41
CA MET A 92 6.74 4.36 8.41
C MET A 92 7.51 3.04 8.31
N HIS A 93 8.85 3.11 8.37
CA HIS A 93 9.71 1.91 8.35
C HIS A 93 9.46 1.02 9.58
N ASP A 94 9.35 1.63 10.75
CA ASP A 94 9.08 0.94 12.00
C ASP A 94 7.71 0.26 11.96
N MET A 95 6.67 0.91 11.43
CA MET A 95 5.38 0.25 11.22
C MET A 95 5.52 -1.00 10.33
N TYR A 96 6.22 -0.89 9.19
CA TYR A 96 6.39 -2.05 8.30
C TYR A 96 7.15 -3.20 8.96
N LYS A 97 8.10 -2.88 9.85
CA LYS A 97 8.89 -3.83 10.64
C LYS A 97 8.04 -4.47 11.75
N GLU A 98 7.31 -3.67 12.52
CA GLU A 98 6.40 -4.08 13.60
C GLU A 98 5.34 -5.05 13.08
N LEU A 99 4.67 -4.69 11.99
CA LEU A 99 3.61 -5.50 11.36
C LEU A 99 4.16 -6.62 10.47
N ASN A 100 5.49 -6.78 10.38
CA ASN A 100 6.16 -7.79 9.54
C ASN A 100 5.61 -7.86 8.11
N VAL A 101 5.33 -6.69 7.50
CA VAL A 101 4.60 -6.57 6.22
C VAL A 101 5.26 -7.38 5.10
N LYS A 102 6.60 -7.45 5.08
CA LYS A 102 7.35 -8.29 4.14
C LYS A 102 7.00 -9.78 4.26
N GLN A 103 6.83 -10.28 5.48
CA GLN A 103 6.48 -11.69 5.68
C GLN A 103 5.03 -11.94 5.32
N LEU A 104 4.12 -11.01 5.61
CA LEU A 104 2.73 -11.07 5.16
C LEU A 104 2.66 -11.14 3.63
N GLN A 105 3.36 -10.25 2.92
CA GLN A 105 3.48 -10.30 1.45
C GLN A 105 4.01 -11.62 0.96
N LYS A 106 5.06 -12.15 1.58
CA LYS A 106 5.63 -13.44 1.20
C LYS A 106 4.62 -14.57 1.43
N ALA A 107 3.93 -14.57 2.57
CA ALA A 107 2.99 -15.60 2.96
C ALA A 107 1.82 -15.68 1.99
N MET A 108 1.22 -14.54 1.60
CA MET A 108 0.12 -14.50 0.63
C MET A 108 0.39 -15.25 -0.68
N PHE A 109 1.65 -15.35 -1.09
CA PHE A 109 2.05 -16.01 -2.35
C PHE A 109 2.82 -17.32 -2.16
N ARG A 110 2.73 -17.95 -0.98
CA ARG A 110 3.23 -19.31 -0.75
C ARG A 110 2.11 -20.31 -0.93
N SER A 111 2.39 -21.40 -1.64
CA SER A 111 1.44 -22.49 -1.88
C SER A 111 0.82 -23.06 -0.60
N GLU A 112 1.57 -23.06 0.50
CA GLU A 112 1.10 -23.51 1.83
C GLU A 112 -0.04 -22.64 2.39
N TYR A 113 -0.09 -21.36 2.00
CA TYR A 113 -1.00 -20.35 2.55
C TYR A 113 -2.00 -19.83 1.52
N PHE A 114 -2.07 -20.45 0.33
CA PHE A 114 -3.01 -20.02 -0.68
C PHE A 114 -4.45 -20.17 -0.18
N PRO A 115 -5.30 -19.16 -0.44
CA PRO A 115 -6.74 -19.29 -0.26
C PRO A 115 -7.29 -20.56 -0.90
N GLN A 116 -8.18 -21.25 -0.18
CA GLN A 116 -8.86 -22.42 -0.73
C GLN A 116 -10.05 -21.99 -1.59
N MET A 117 -10.16 -22.55 -2.80
CA MET A 117 -11.33 -22.36 -3.65
C MET A 117 -12.52 -23.21 -3.18
N VAL A 118 -13.59 -22.56 -2.76
CA VAL A 118 -14.87 -23.18 -2.35
C VAL A 118 -15.85 -23.22 -3.51
N HIS A 119 -15.86 -22.16 -4.31
CA HIS A 119 -16.65 -22.06 -5.52
C HIS A 119 -15.77 -21.69 -6.69
N LYS A 120 -16.07 -22.25 -7.87
CA LYS A 120 -15.46 -21.76 -9.10
C LYS A 120 -15.82 -20.27 -9.28
N PRO A 121 -14.91 -19.44 -9.82
CA PRO A 121 -15.15 -18.02 -9.95
C PRO A 121 -16.46 -17.65 -10.66
N ASP A 122 -16.86 -18.42 -11.67
CA ASP A 122 -18.11 -18.21 -12.41
C ASP A 122 -19.36 -18.47 -11.54
N VAL A 123 -19.30 -19.44 -10.64
CA VAL A 123 -20.38 -19.73 -9.68
C VAL A 123 -20.46 -18.63 -8.63
N ALA A 124 -19.32 -18.27 -8.03
CA ALA A 124 -19.22 -17.21 -7.02
C ALA A 124 -19.72 -15.87 -7.56
N THR A 125 -19.28 -15.51 -8.76
CA THR A 125 -19.70 -14.26 -9.43
C THR A 125 -21.21 -14.24 -9.70
N ARG A 126 -21.82 -15.36 -10.13
CA ARG A 126 -23.28 -15.45 -10.31
C ARG A 126 -24.04 -15.27 -9.00
N LYS A 127 -23.54 -15.83 -7.89
CA LYS A 127 -24.12 -15.62 -6.55
C LYS A 127 -24.05 -14.14 -6.15
N TYR A 128 -22.88 -13.51 -6.33
CA TYR A 128 -22.68 -12.09 -6.06
C TYR A 128 -23.67 -11.22 -6.85
N PHE A 129 -23.82 -11.43 -8.17
CA PHE A 129 -24.78 -10.67 -8.99
C PHE A 129 -26.25 -10.89 -8.61
N ARG A 130 -26.58 -11.96 -7.88
CA ARG A 130 -27.93 -12.20 -7.34
C ARG A 130 -28.14 -11.54 -5.97
N GLY A 131 -27.15 -10.83 -5.43
CA GLY A 131 -27.19 -10.26 -4.08
C GLY A 131 -27.05 -11.31 -2.98
N GLU A 132 -26.51 -12.49 -3.29
CA GLU A 132 -26.23 -13.55 -2.33
C GLU A 132 -24.90 -13.29 -1.58
N CYS A 133 -24.73 -12.07 -1.09
CA CYS A 133 -23.52 -11.61 -0.39
C CYS A 133 -23.85 -10.76 0.83
N ASP A 134 -22.93 -10.76 1.78
CA ASP A 134 -22.89 -9.85 2.92
C ASP A 134 -21.77 -8.83 2.73
N TYR A 135 -21.95 -7.62 3.28
CA TYR A 135 -20.93 -6.59 3.36
C TYR A 135 -20.51 -6.43 4.82
N LEU A 136 -19.24 -6.64 5.12
CA LEU A 136 -18.75 -6.65 6.50
C LEU A 136 -17.33 -6.07 6.62
N PRO A 137 -16.92 -5.67 7.84
CA PRO A 137 -15.56 -5.25 8.11
C PRO A 137 -14.56 -6.37 7.77
N LEU A 138 -13.47 -6.05 7.07
CA LEU A 138 -12.51 -7.02 6.56
C LEU A 138 -11.91 -7.91 7.66
N LYS A 139 -11.76 -7.37 8.87
CA LYS A 139 -11.29 -8.12 10.06
C LYS A 139 -12.18 -9.32 10.42
N GLU A 140 -13.44 -9.33 9.97
CA GLU A 140 -14.43 -10.40 10.18
C GLU A 140 -14.53 -11.35 8.97
N ALA A 141 -13.73 -11.12 7.91
CA ALA A 141 -13.82 -11.89 6.68
C ALA A 141 -13.12 -13.24 6.75
N VAL A 142 -12.18 -13.46 7.68
CA VAL A 142 -11.42 -14.72 7.78
C VAL A 142 -12.36 -15.92 7.83
N GLY A 143 -12.16 -16.88 6.93
CA GLY A 143 -13.00 -18.07 6.83
C GLY A 143 -14.26 -17.90 5.97
N ARG A 144 -14.62 -16.68 5.56
CA ARG A 144 -15.71 -16.41 4.64
C ARG A 144 -15.25 -16.49 3.18
N VAL A 145 -16.18 -16.81 2.28
CA VAL A 145 -15.90 -16.92 0.84
C VAL A 145 -15.97 -15.52 0.21
N ALA A 146 -14.91 -15.08 -0.43
CA ALA A 146 -14.87 -13.79 -1.10
C ALA A 146 -15.87 -13.73 -2.25
N ALA A 147 -16.68 -12.66 -2.28
CA ALA A 147 -17.58 -12.41 -3.41
C ALA A 147 -16.84 -11.76 -4.59
N GLU A 148 -15.76 -11.03 -4.31
CA GLU A 148 -14.95 -10.30 -5.28
C GLU A 148 -13.47 -10.66 -5.15
N GLY A 149 -12.69 -10.29 -6.17
CA GLY A 149 -11.24 -10.40 -6.11
C GLY A 149 -10.62 -9.22 -5.38
N ALA A 150 -9.69 -9.48 -4.45
CA ALA A 150 -9.00 -8.44 -3.69
C ALA A 150 -7.57 -8.22 -4.19
N LEU A 151 -7.23 -6.99 -4.53
CA LEU A 151 -5.95 -6.61 -5.13
C LEU A 151 -5.36 -5.39 -4.40
N PRO A 152 -4.25 -5.57 -3.65
CA PRO A 152 -3.54 -4.48 -3.01
C PRO A 152 -2.29 -4.05 -3.80
N TYR A 153 -1.89 -2.79 -3.66
CA TYR A 153 -0.61 -2.27 -4.13
C TYR A 153 0.30 -1.82 -2.99
N PRO A 154 1.52 -2.37 -2.86
CA PRO A 154 2.05 -3.55 -3.58
C PRO A 154 1.36 -4.87 -3.17
N PRO A 155 1.57 -5.99 -3.90
CA PRO A 155 2.36 -6.11 -5.13
C PRO A 155 1.63 -5.71 -6.42
N GLY A 156 0.33 -5.45 -6.39
CA GLY A 156 -0.45 -5.14 -7.60
C GLY A 156 -0.95 -6.38 -8.34
N ILE A 157 -1.13 -7.49 -7.62
CA ILE A 157 -1.73 -8.72 -8.13
C ILE A 157 -2.77 -9.21 -7.13
N ILE A 158 -3.74 -9.96 -7.64
CA ILE A 158 -4.85 -10.47 -6.84
C ILE A 158 -4.34 -11.41 -5.73
N CYS A 159 -4.80 -11.19 -4.49
CA CYS A 159 -4.40 -11.96 -3.30
C CYS A 159 -5.47 -12.97 -2.87
N VAL A 160 -6.74 -12.69 -3.19
CA VAL A 160 -7.90 -13.58 -3.03
C VAL A 160 -8.77 -13.39 -4.27
N ILE A 161 -9.21 -14.49 -4.87
CA ILE A 161 -10.11 -14.50 -6.02
C ILE A 161 -11.54 -14.78 -5.54
N THR A 162 -12.54 -14.27 -6.25
CA THR A 162 -13.95 -14.61 -6.02
C THR A 162 -14.16 -16.13 -5.95
N GLY A 163 -14.82 -16.59 -4.89
CA GLY A 163 -15.03 -18.01 -4.60
C GLY A 163 -13.95 -18.67 -3.74
N GLU A 164 -12.86 -17.97 -3.43
CA GLU A 164 -11.87 -18.41 -2.45
C GLU A 164 -12.18 -17.93 -1.02
N ILE A 165 -11.61 -18.61 -0.03
CA ILE A 165 -11.74 -18.23 1.38
C ILE A 165 -10.73 -17.15 1.74
N TRP A 166 -11.17 -16.08 2.39
CA TRP A 166 -10.28 -15.11 3.03
C TRP A 166 -9.41 -15.79 4.10
N THR A 167 -8.08 -15.77 3.90
CA THR A 167 -7.13 -16.33 4.86
C THR A 167 -6.64 -15.27 5.84
N PRO A 168 -6.15 -15.66 7.03
CA PRO A 168 -5.56 -14.73 7.99
C PRO A 168 -4.44 -13.88 7.36
N HIS A 169 -3.55 -14.50 6.57
CA HIS A 169 -2.42 -13.78 5.97
C HIS A 169 -2.82 -12.70 4.97
N VAL A 170 -3.88 -12.93 4.19
CA VAL A 170 -4.40 -11.91 3.27
C VAL A 170 -5.10 -10.81 4.05
N VAL A 171 -5.96 -11.16 5.01
CA VAL A 171 -6.65 -10.18 5.85
C VAL A 171 -5.65 -9.31 6.61
N ASP A 172 -4.68 -9.91 7.31
CA ASP A 172 -3.62 -9.22 8.05
C ASP A 172 -2.82 -8.28 7.15
N TYR A 173 -2.54 -8.68 5.90
CA TYR A 173 -1.86 -7.81 4.96
C TYR A 173 -2.66 -6.55 4.63
N PHE A 174 -3.95 -6.70 4.28
CA PHE A 174 -4.80 -5.55 3.99
C PHE A 174 -5.04 -4.69 5.22
N LEU A 175 -5.16 -5.27 6.41
CA LEU A 175 -5.25 -4.52 7.68
C LEU A 175 -3.94 -3.75 7.96
N SER A 176 -2.78 -4.26 7.55
CA SER A 176 -1.53 -3.49 7.62
C SER A 176 -1.52 -2.26 6.70
N LEU A 177 -2.22 -2.34 5.56
CA LEU A 177 -2.42 -1.20 4.65
C LEU A 177 -3.42 -0.21 5.23
N GLU A 178 -4.53 -0.70 5.81
CA GLU A 178 -5.50 0.12 6.55
C GLU A 178 -4.81 0.91 7.67
N GLU A 179 -3.95 0.25 8.46
CA GLU A 179 -3.19 0.91 9.52
C GLU A 179 -2.24 1.98 8.95
N GLY A 180 -1.59 1.69 7.82
CA GLY A 180 -0.77 2.66 7.10
C GLY A 180 -1.55 3.90 6.66
N ILE A 181 -2.77 3.72 6.15
CA ILE A 181 -3.66 4.82 5.74
C ILE A 181 -4.01 5.70 6.93
N ASN A 182 -4.38 5.09 8.06
CA ASN A 182 -4.75 5.80 9.27
C ASN A 182 -3.57 6.55 9.91
N ARG A 183 -2.37 5.97 9.90
CA ARG A 183 -1.17 6.58 10.50
C ARG A 183 -0.52 7.64 9.63
N PHE A 184 -0.57 7.47 8.31
CA PHE A 184 0.20 8.24 7.33
C PHE A 184 -0.70 8.83 6.23
N PRO A 185 -1.58 9.79 6.56
CA PRO A 185 -2.42 10.43 5.56
C PRO A 185 -1.57 11.13 4.49
N GLY A 186 -1.95 10.98 3.23
CA GLY A 186 -1.15 11.39 2.06
C GLY A 186 -0.30 10.28 1.44
N PHE A 187 -0.22 9.09 2.08
CA PHE A 187 0.55 7.94 1.57
C PHE A 187 -0.31 6.67 1.40
N ALA A 188 -1.62 6.84 1.19
CA ALA A 188 -2.54 5.74 1.01
C ALA A 188 -2.14 4.87 -0.21
N PRO A 189 -2.00 3.55 -0.04
CA PRO A 189 -1.82 2.63 -1.16
C PRO A 189 -3.11 2.49 -1.97
N GLU A 190 -2.97 2.03 -3.21
CA GLU A 190 -4.13 1.63 -4.01
C GLU A 190 -4.63 0.24 -3.58
N ILE A 191 -5.94 0.13 -3.40
CA ILE A 191 -6.62 -1.10 -2.97
C ILE A 191 -7.88 -1.27 -3.84
N GLN A 192 -8.08 -2.47 -4.38
CA GLN A 192 -9.24 -2.84 -5.19
C GLN A 192 -9.91 -4.10 -4.62
N GLY A 193 -11.24 -4.19 -4.74
CA GLY A 193 -12.04 -5.30 -4.18
C GLY A 193 -12.17 -5.28 -2.66
N VAL A 194 -11.66 -4.22 -2.02
CA VAL A 194 -11.85 -3.88 -0.62
C VAL A 194 -12.20 -2.40 -0.58
N TYR A 195 -13.16 -2.06 0.27
CA TYR A 195 -13.79 -0.75 0.34
C TYR A 195 -13.35 -0.06 1.62
N LEU A 196 -12.80 1.15 1.47
CA LEU A 196 -12.29 1.94 2.58
C LEU A 196 -13.36 2.95 2.98
N GLU A 197 -13.84 2.87 4.22
CA GLU A 197 -14.87 3.75 4.75
C GLU A 197 -14.37 4.52 5.97
N ASP A 198 -14.81 5.78 6.14
CA ASP A 198 -14.61 6.48 7.39
C ASP A 198 -15.63 6.00 8.43
N VAL A 199 -15.14 5.41 9.51
CA VAL A 199 -15.94 4.97 10.65
C VAL A 199 -15.40 5.69 11.88
N ASN A 200 -16.08 6.77 12.28
CA ASN A 200 -15.73 7.61 13.43
C ASN A 200 -14.32 8.25 13.33
N GLY A 201 -13.95 8.76 12.15
CA GLY A 201 -12.65 9.41 11.93
C GLY A 201 -11.48 8.44 11.75
N ARG A 202 -11.78 7.15 11.55
CA ARG A 202 -10.80 6.12 11.22
C ARG A 202 -11.23 5.38 9.96
N THR A 203 -10.32 5.25 9.00
CA THR A 203 -10.54 4.41 7.82
C THR A 203 -10.63 2.95 8.22
N THR A 204 -11.69 2.27 7.83
CA THR A 204 -11.94 0.84 8.07
C THR A 204 -12.16 0.13 6.73
N ALA A 205 -11.42 -0.94 6.51
CA ALA A 205 -11.56 -1.80 5.34
C ALA A 205 -12.78 -2.72 5.47
N HIS A 206 -13.56 -2.82 4.40
CA HIS A 206 -14.73 -3.69 4.27
C HIS A 206 -14.64 -4.50 2.97
N CYS A 207 -15.36 -5.62 2.92
CA CYS A 207 -15.41 -6.46 1.72
C CYS A 207 -16.77 -7.14 1.58
N TYR A 208 -17.09 -7.53 0.34
CA TYR A 208 -18.20 -8.45 0.08
C TYR A 208 -17.76 -9.90 0.22
N VAL A 209 -18.55 -10.67 0.95
CA VAL A 209 -18.40 -12.13 1.10
C VAL A 209 -19.70 -12.80 0.66
N LEU A 210 -19.63 -14.01 0.13
CA LEU A 210 -20.83 -14.77 -0.20
C LEU A 210 -21.55 -15.19 1.09
N LYS A 211 -22.87 -15.22 1.03
CA LYS A 211 -23.70 -15.85 2.08
C LYS A 211 -23.41 -17.35 2.11
N ASP A 212 -23.47 -17.91 3.31
CA ASP A 212 -23.29 -19.34 3.56
C ASP A 212 -24.28 -20.20 2.78
#